data_AF-A0A093Y8C8-F1
#
_entry.id   AF-A0A093Y8C8-F1
#
_cell.length_a   1.000
_cell.length_b   1.000
_cell.length_c   1.000
_cell.angle_alpha   90.00
_cell.angle_beta   90.00
_cell.angle_gamma   90.00
#
_symmetry.space_group_name_H-M   'P 1'
#
loop_
_entity.id
_entity.type
_entity.pdbx_description
1 polymer ?
#
loop_
_entity_poly.entity_id
_entity_poly.type
_entity_poly.pdbx_seq_one_letter_code
_entity_poly.pdbx_strand_id
1 'polypeptide(L)'
;MGSLTEASTLPYWQVNVPPEEREEECPSFLLSAKGKDVEILGTPDSEYKRMTWPELQGHISRNRLDIFQRTPIELRRYFAFNYEIKKKYGSIMNFVLGEKLHWEHPIVADGEPFEKDSDLSIKRNDWPYGIDERISHLVVWTKFPLEEDPTTGGDSRTFPASLPETVSRVEPAQEDPTTGGDLSDRQRKQIDDYVEKTFRVQCGSDNVIWFRNWAALKSVHSVEHFHVMLFNADQKFLDSITGGDVPISETV
;
A
#
# COMPACT_ATOMS: atom_id res chain seq x y z
N MET A 1 -11.54 18.97 43.28
CA MET A 1 -10.21 18.35 43.35
C MET A 1 -9.85 17.90 41.95
N GLY A 2 -8.91 18.60 41.33
CA GLY A 2 -8.46 18.29 39.97
C GLY A 2 -7.64 17.02 39.97
N SER A 3 -8.01 16.06 39.13
CA SER A 3 -7.08 15.06 38.65
C SER A 3 -6.65 15.54 37.27
N LEU A 4 -5.46 16.14 37.22
CA LEU A 4 -4.78 16.45 35.98
C LEU A 4 -4.54 15.10 35.29
N THR A 5 -5.10 14.99 34.09
CA THR A 5 -4.83 13.99 33.06
C THR A 5 -3.40 13.47 33.14
N GLU A 6 -3.20 12.25 33.64
CA GLU A 6 -2.04 11.47 33.27
C GLU A 6 -2.18 11.23 31.77
N ALA A 7 -1.45 12.01 30.97
CA ALA A 7 -1.21 11.65 29.58
C ALA A 7 -0.63 10.23 29.62
N SER A 8 -1.40 9.25 29.15
CA SER A 8 -1.05 7.84 29.32
C SER A 8 0.36 7.62 28.77
N THR A 9 1.32 7.35 29.66
CA THR A 9 2.74 7.09 29.35
C THR A 9 2.93 5.68 28.81
N LEU A 10 1.89 5.10 28.22
CA LEU A 10 1.93 3.74 27.72
C LEU A 10 2.91 3.65 26.56
N PRO A 11 3.72 2.60 26.50
CA PRO A 11 4.51 2.33 25.31
C PRO A 11 3.58 2.11 24.11
N TYR A 12 4.06 2.41 22.89
CA TYR A 12 3.24 2.39 21.67
C TYR A 12 2.46 1.08 21.46
N TRP A 13 3.01 -0.05 21.91
CA TRP A 13 2.38 -1.37 21.76
C TRP A 13 1.23 -1.62 22.76
N GLN A 14 0.99 -0.72 23.72
CA GLN A 14 -0.08 -0.85 24.73
C GLN A 14 -1.19 0.20 24.59
N VAL A 15 -1.00 1.27 23.80
CA VAL A 15 -1.94 2.42 23.71
C VAL A 15 -3.35 1.97 23.33
N ASN A 16 -3.48 1.12 22.32
CA ASN A 16 -4.75 0.61 21.82
C ASN A 16 -5.09 -0.80 22.34
N VAL A 17 -4.56 -1.17 23.50
CA VAL A 17 -4.76 -2.49 24.12
C VAL A 17 -5.49 -2.32 25.46
N PRO A 18 -6.58 -3.06 25.71
CA PRO A 18 -7.25 -3.08 27.02
C PRO A 18 -6.27 -3.41 28.15
N PRO A 19 -6.37 -2.76 29.33
CA PRO A 19 -5.41 -2.98 30.44
C PRO A 19 -5.16 -4.45 30.81
N GLU A 20 -6.19 -5.29 30.72
CA GLU A 20 -6.18 -6.73 31.00
C GLU A 20 -5.40 -7.56 29.96
N GLU A 21 -5.20 -7.03 28.75
CA GLU A 21 -4.50 -7.70 27.64
C GLU A 21 -3.10 -7.11 27.41
N ARG A 22 -2.66 -6.16 28.24
CA ARG A 22 -1.34 -5.54 28.08
C ARG A 22 -0.23 -6.47 28.52
N GLU A 23 0.68 -6.73 27.60
CA GLU A 23 1.94 -7.40 27.85
C GLU A 23 3.02 -6.39 28.27
N GLU A 24 3.87 -6.77 29.23
CA GLU A 24 4.98 -5.93 29.72
C GLU A 24 6.00 -5.65 28.60
N GLU A 25 6.34 -6.67 27.83
CA GLU A 25 7.28 -6.59 26.71
C GLU A 25 6.57 -6.26 25.38
N CYS A 26 7.33 -5.71 24.43
CA CYS A 26 6.80 -5.46 23.09
C CYS A 26 6.59 -6.80 22.34
N PRO A 27 5.38 -7.10 21.86
CA PRO A 27 5.10 -8.35 21.15
C PRO A 27 6.01 -8.53 19.95
N SER A 28 6.42 -9.78 19.68
CA SER A 28 7.42 -10.08 18.63
C SER A 28 7.02 -9.54 17.24
N PHE A 29 5.72 -9.50 16.94
CA PHE A 29 5.21 -8.99 15.66
C PHE A 29 5.32 -7.46 15.51
N LEU A 30 5.54 -6.71 16.59
CA LEU A 30 5.73 -5.25 16.58
C LEU A 30 7.19 -4.81 16.70
N LEU A 31 8.13 -5.72 16.91
CA LEU A 31 9.55 -5.38 17.06
C LEU A 31 10.15 -4.73 15.80
N SER A 32 9.55 -4.98 14.63
CA SER A 32 9.98 -4.38 13.37
C SER A 32 9.41 -2.98 13.11
N ALA A 33 8.45 -2.50 13.91
CA ALA A 33 7.84 -1.19 13.73
C ALA A 33 8.87 -0.07 14.00
N LYS A 34 8.95 0.93 13.11
CA LYS A 34 9.93 2.04 13.21
C LYS A 34 9.34 3.34 12.66
N GLY A 35 9.91 4.47 13.07
CA GLY A 35 9.54 5.79 12.55
C GLY A 35 8.03 6.04 12.66
N LYS A 36 7.41 6.37 11.51
CA LYS A 36 5.96 6.65 11.41
C LYS A 36 5.09 5.52 11.97
N ASP A 37 5.48 4.24 11.84
CA ASP A 37 4.68 3.13 12.36
C ASP A 37 4.54 3.18 13.88
N VAL A 38 5.61 3.55 14.60
CA VAL A 38 5.61 3.67 16.06
C VAL A 38 4.74 4.86 16.49
N GLU A 39 4.82 5.97 15.76
CA GLU A 39 3.98 7.15 16.01
C GLU A 39 2.48 6.82 15.84
N ILE A 40 2.12 6.11 14.77
CA ILE A 40 0.73 5.71 14.49
C ILE A 40 0.24 4.71 15.55
N LEU A 41 1.01 3.66 15.85
CA LEU A 41 0.63 2.67 16.87
C LEU A 41 0.47 3.31 18.25
N GLY A 42 1.28 4.33 18.55
CA GLY A 42 1.22 5.10 19.79
C GLY A 42 0.11 6.16 19.83
N THR A 43 -0.68 6.30 18.77
CA THR A 43 -1.85 7.20 18.73
C THR A 43 -3.10 6.43 19.15
N PRO A 44 -3.94 6.94 20.09
CA PRO A 44 -5.23 6.34 20.38
C PRO A 44 -6.10 6.26 19.12
N ASP A 45 -6.73 5.12 18.86
CA ASP A 45 -7.53 4.88 17.65
C ASP A 45 -8.69 5.89 17.54
N SER A 46 -9.28 6.28 18.67
CA SER A 46 -10.32 7.32 18.76
C SER A 46 -9.86 8.72 18.35
N GLU A 47 -8.54 8.98 18.38
CA GLU A 47 -7.95 10.26 17.96
C GLU A 47 -7.51 10.24 16.50
N TYR A 48 -7.50 9.07 15.85
CA TYR A 48 -7.12 8.94 14.46
C TYR A 48 -8.18 9.59 13.55
N LYS A 49 -7.73 10.51 12.68
CA LYS A 49 -8.59 11.18 11.72
C LYS A 49 -8.46 10.52 10.36
N ARG A 50 -9.56 9.93 9.89
CA ARG A 50 -9.65 9.38 8.54
C ARG A 50 -9.52 10.50 7.51
N MET A 51 -8.70 10.24 6.49
CA MET A 51 -8.52 11.15 5.37
C MET A 51 -9.78 11.16 4.49
N THR A 52 -10.25 12.36 4.14
CA THR A 52 -11.42 12.55 3.28
C THR A 52 -11.10 12.32 1.80
N TRP A 53 -12.14 12.13 0.98
CA TRP A 53 -11.98 11.96 -0.47
C TRP A 53 -11.21 13.12 -1.15
N PRO A 54 -11.51 14.41 -0.90
CA PRO A 54 -10.76 15.52 -1.51
C PRO A 54 -9.29 15.59 -1.07
N GLU A 55 -9.00 15.27 0.20
CA GLU A 55 -7.63 15.20 0.71
C GLU A 55 -6.86 14.09 0.01
N LEU A 56 -7.46 12.89 -0.09
CA LEU A 56 -6.88 11.74 -0.79
C LEU A 56 -6.56 12.08 -2.25
N GLN A 57 -7.51 12.69 -2.98
CA GLN A 57 -7.29 13.15 -4.35
C GLN A 57 -6.14 14.17 -4.43
N GLY A 58 -6.07 15.08 -3.46
CA GLY A 58 -5.00 16.06 -3.34
C GLY A 58 -3.62 15.43 -3.11
N HIS A 59 -3.53 14.38 -2.31
CA HIS A 59 -2.26 13.70 -2.06
C HIS A 59 -1.79 12.89 -3.27
N ILE A 60 -2.70 12.15 -3.93
CA ILE A 60 -2.36 11.37 -5.13
C ILE A 60 -1.92 12.28 -6.29
N SER A 61 -2.64 13.38 -6.53
CA SER A 61 -2.27 14.32 -7.60
C SER A 61 -0.90 14.97 -7.42
N ARG A 62 -0.41 15.05 -6.17
CA ARG A 62 0.94 15.54 -5.83
C ARG A 62 1.96 14.41 -5.68
N ASN A 63 1.61 13.18 -6.04
CA ASN A 63 2.41 11.98 -5.87
C ASN A 63 2.92 11.80 -4.41
N ARG A 64 2.15 12.25 -3.41
CA ARG A 64 2.50 12.14 -1.98
C ARG A 64 1.89 10.89 -1.38
N LEU A 65 2.39 9.72 -1.79
CA LEU A 65 1.86 8.42 -1.35
C LEU A 65 2.35 8.03 0.06
N ASP A 66 3.44 8.64 0.54
CA ASP A 66 4.05 8.40 1.86
C ASP A 66 3.18 8.79 3.06
N ILE A 67 2.07 9.49 2.79
CA ILE A 67 1.10 9.94 3.78
C ILE A 67 0.03 8.88 4.07
N PHE A 68 -0.14 7.89 3.18
CA PHE A 68 -1.16 6.86 3.37
C PHE A 68 -0.74 5.91 4.47
N GLN A 69 -1.60 5.82 5.49
CA GLN A 69 -1.36 5.05 6.70
C GLN A 69 -2.64 4.30 7.07
N ARG A 70 -2.50 3.21 7.83
CA ARG A 70 -3.62 2.49 8.43
C ARG A 70 -4.01 3.17 9.74
N THR A 71 -5.23 2.92 10.22
CA THR A 71 -5.58 3.32 11.59
C THR A 71 -4.67 2.58 12.59
N PRO A 72 -4.49 3.09 13.82
CA PRO A 72 -3.64 2.46 14.83
C PRO A 72 -3.99 0.99 15.06
N ILE A 73 -5.27 0.65 15.19
CA ILE A 73 -5.70 -0.73 15.44
C ILE A 73 -5.48 -1.63 14.21
N GLU A 74 -5.76 -1.13 13.00
CA GLU A 74 -5.57 -1.88 11.76
C GLU A 74 -4.09 -2.07 11.45
N LEU A 75 -3.23 -1.10 11.77
CA LEU A 75 -1.79 -1.24 11.65
C LEU A 75 -1.26 -2.33 12.57
N ARG A 76 -1.73 -2.38 13.83
CA ARG A 76 -1.36 -3.45 14.77
C ARG A 76 -1.77 -4.83 14.24
N ARG A 77 -3.02 -4.98 13.79
CA ARG A 77 -3.54 -6.24 13.22
C ARG A 77 -2.78 -6.64 11.95
N TYR A 78 -2.43 -5.68 11.09
CA TYR A 78 -1.59 -5.90 9.92
C TYR A 78 -0.20 -6.44 10.29
N PHE A 79 0.46 -5.89 11.31
CA PHE A 79 1.75 -6.42 11.78
C PHE A 79 1.62 -7.86 12.30
N ALA A 80 0.61 -8.13 13.12
CA ALA A 80 0.34 -9.47 13.65
C ALA A 80 0.09 -10.48 12.51
N PHE A 81 -0.76 -10.12 11.55
CA PHE A 81 -1.06 -10.96 10.39
C PHE A 81 0.19 -11.24 9.56
N ASN A 82 0.97 -10.22 9.21
CA ASN A 82 2.18 -10.41 8.42
C ASN A 82 3.20 -11.30 9.12
N TYR A 83 3.32 -11.20 10.44
CA TYR A 83 4.21 -12.04 11.22
C TYR A 83 3.81 -13.51 11.12
N GLU A 84 2.53 -13.83 11.24
CA GLU A 84 2.01 -15.20 11.11
C GLU A 84 2.07 -15.73 9.67
N ILE A 85 1.76 -14.90 8.67
CA ILE A 85 1.87 -15.29 7.26
C ILE A 85 3.33 -15.59 6.89
N LYS A 86 4.29 -14.76 7.32
CA LYS A 86 5.72 -15.04 7.07
C LYS A 86 6.16 -16.36 7.71
N LYS A 87 5.67 -16.69 8.90
CA LYS A 87 5.95 -17.99 9.53
C LYS A 87 5.33 -19.16 8.77
N LYS A 88 4.06 -19.04 8.38
CA LYS A 88 3.29 -20.13 7.77
C LYS A 88 3.65 -20.38 6.30
N TYR A 89 3.82 -19.32 5.52
CA TYR A 89 4.01 -19.38 4.07
C TYR A 89 5.45 -19.05 3.63
N GLY A 90 6.33 -18.68 4.57
CA GLY A 90 7.70 -18.22 4.31
C GLY A 90 7.78 -16.78 3.82
N SER A 91 6.78 -16.30 3.08
CA SER A 91 6.67 -14.91 2.63
C SER A 91 5.21 -14.50 2.40
N ILE A 92 4.94 -13.20 2.46
CA ILE A 92 3.63 -12.63 2.09
C ILE A 92 3.33 -12.91 0.60
N MET A 93 4.37 -12.91 -0.23
CA MET A 93 4.26 -13.21 -1.66
C MET A 93 3.70 -14.61 -1.92
N ASN A 94 4.23 -15.64 -1.25
CA ASN A 94 3.74 -17.01 -1.41
C ASN A 94 2.27 -17.14 -1.00
N PHE A 95 1.87 -16.42 0.06
CA PHE A 95 0.48 -16.34 0.47
C PHE A 95 -0.40 -15.68 -0.60
N VAL A 96 -0.01 -14.52 -1.12
CA VAL A 96 -0.78 -13.83 -2.16
C VAL A 96 -0.91 -14.69 -3.41
N LEU A 97 0.18 -15.30 -3.89
CA LEU A 97 0.16 -16.16 -5.07
C LEU A 97 -0.67 -17.43 -4.86
N GLY A 98 -0.49 -18.12 -3.74
CA GLY A 98 -1.13 -19.40 -3.47
C GLY A 98 -2.60 -19.29 -3.05
N GLU A 99 -2.94 -18.31 -2.22
CA GLU A 99 -4.24 -18.23 -1.55
C GLU A 99 -5.15 -17.13 -2.15
N LYS A 100 -4.59 -16.03 -2.67
CA LYS A 100 -5.40 -14.90 -3.16
C LYS A 100 -5.54 -14.90 -4.68
N LEU A 101 -4.44 -15.15 -5.41
CA LEU A 101 -4.39 -15.06 -6.86
C LEU A 101 -4.51 -16.42 -7.54
N HIS A 102 -4.08 -17.49 -6.87
CA HIS A 102 -3.95 -18.84 -7.42
C HIS A 102 -3.14 -18.85 -8.73
N TRP A 103 -2.05 -18.07 -8.77
CA TRP A 103 -1.13 -17.99 -9.90
C TRP A 103 0.11 -18.84 -9.61
N GLU A 104 0.42 -19.76 -10.52
CA GLU A 104 1.58 -20.64 -10.42
C GLU A 104 2.79 -20.06 -11.18
N HIS A 105 4.00 -20.39 -10.72
CA HIS A 105 5.22 -19.99 -11.42
C HIS A 105 5.54 -20.94 -12.60
N PRO A 106 6.04 -20.42 -13.74
CA PRO A 106 6.28 -19.00 -14.02
C PRO A 106 4.98 -18.24 -14.31
N ILE A 107 4.87 -17.02 -13.79
CA ILE A 107 3.74 -16.14 -14.07
C ILE A 107 3.98 -15.51 -15.43
N VAL A 108 3.16 -15.90 -16.40
CA VAL A 108 3.24 -15.41 -17.79
C VAL A 108 1.88 -14.86 -18.18
N ALA A 109 1.86 -13.66 -18.74
CA ALA A 109 0.66 -13.07 -19.29
C ALA A 109 0.25 -13.81 -20.58
N ASP A 110 -1.05 -14.05 -20.74
CA ASP A 110 -1.62 -14.71 -21.90
C ASP A 110 -1.69 -13.78 -23.12
N GLY A 111 -1.68 -12.46 -22.92
CA GLY A 111 -1.75 -11.44 -23.98
C GLY A 111 -0.94 -10.18 -23.67
N GLU A 112 -1.17 -9.14 -24.46
CA GLU A 112 -0.59 -7.82 -24.20
C GLU A 112 -1.20 -7.18 -22.94
N PRO A 113 -0.52 -6.18 -22.32
CA PRO A 113 -1.04 -5.50 -21.14
C PRO A 113 -2.48 -5.01 -21.32
N PHE A 114 -3.36 -5.42 -20.38
CA PHE A 114 -4.79 -5.11 -20.36
C PHE A 114 -5.63 -5.68 -21.52
N GLU A 115 -5.11 -6.63 -22.30
CA GLU A 115 -5.85 -7.28 -23.38
C GLU A 115 -6.80 -8.38 -22.88
N LYS A 116 -6.34 -9.21 -21.93
CA LYS A 116 -7.07 -10.37 -21.43
C LYS A 116 -7.37 -10.26 -19.94
N ASP A 117 -8.63 -10.41 -19.58
CA ASP A 117 -9.06 -10.38 -18.17
C ASP A 117 -8.40 -11.50 -17.33
N SER A 118 -7.98 -12.62 -17.95
CA SER A 118 -7.25 -13.70 -17.27
C SER A 118 -5.88 -13.28 -16.72
N ASP A 119 -5.32 -12.16 -17.20
CA ASP A 119 -4.03 -11.61 -16.77
C ASP A 119 -4.16 -10.60 -15.64
N LEU A 120 -5.39 -10.32 -15.19
CA LEU A 120 -5.69 -9.39 -14.11
C LEU A 120 -6.46 -10.08 -12.98
N SER A 121 -6.31 -9.55 -11.77
CA SER A 121 -7.17 -9.91 -10.65
C SER A 121 -7.50 -8.67 -9.83
N ILE A 122 -8.78 -8.33 -9.73
CA ILE A 122 -9.26 -7.22 -8.91
C ILE A 122 -9.68 -7.79 -7.56
N LYS A 123 -9.08 -7.30 -6.48
CA LYS A 123 -9.36 -7.70 -5.10
C LYS A 123 -9.62 -6.48 -4.23
N ARG A 124 -10.38 -6.66 -3.15
CA ARG A 124 -10.41 -5.63 -2.11
C ARG A 124 -9.06 -5.70 -1.37
N ASN A 125 -8.55 -4.55 -0.96
CA ASN A 125 -7.31 -4.52 -0.19
C ASN A 125 -7.57 -5.17 1.17
N ASP A 126 -6.85 -6.24 1.46
CA ASP A 126 -6.97 -7.01 2.70
C ASP A 126 -6.71 -6.17 3.96
N TRP A 127 -5.97 -5.09 3.81
CA TRP A 127 -5.58 -4.18 4.89
C TRP A 127 -5.64 -2.73 4.38
N PRO A 128 -6.85 -2.16 4.25
CA PRO A 128 -7.08 -0.84 3.67
C PRO A 128 -6.48 0.28 4.52
N TYR A 129 -6.28 1.44 3.91
CA TYR A 129 -5.80 2.62 4.63
C TYR A 129 -6.87 3.23 5.56
N GLY A 130 -6.41 4.01 6.53
CA GLY A 130 -7.24 4.81 7.43
C GLY A 130 -7.82 6.03 6.70
N ILE A 131 -8.70 5.76 5.75
CA ILE A 131 -9.39 6.73 4.89
C ILE A 131 -10.89 6.69 5.16
N ASP A 132 -11.65 7.64 4.60
CA ASP A 132 -13.11 7.71 4.67
C ASP A 132 -13.74 6.36 4.32
N GLU A 133 -14.66 5.89 5.18
CA GLU A 133 -15.26 4.54 5.07
C GLU A 133 -16.13 4.36 3.82
N ARG A 134 -16.50 5.46 3.18
CA ARG A 134 -17.17 5.46 1.87
C ARG A 134 -16.22 5.11 0.72
N ILE A 135 -14.91 5.07 0.96
CA ILE A 135 -13.91 4.76 -0.05
C ILE A 135 -13.60 3.26 -0.02
N SER A 136 -13.90 2.59 -1.13
CA SER A 136 -13.47 1.21 -1.36
C SER A 136 -12.04 1.21 -1.89
N HIS A 137 -11.12 0.58 -1.14
CA HIS A 137 -9.72 0.42 -1.53
C HIS A 137 -9.53 -0.93 -2.23
N LEU A 138 -9.29 -0.88 -3.54
CA LEU A 138 -9.04 -2.06 -4.36
C LEU A 138 -7.56 -2.18 -4.72
N VAL A 139 -7.16 -3.41 -5.04
CA VAL A 139 -5.86 -3.75 -5.61
C VAL A 139 -6.11 -4.50 -6.91
N VAL A 140 -5.52 -4.01 -8.00
CA VAL A 140 -5.54 -4.68 -9.31
C VAL A 140 -4.17 -5.28 -9.53
N TRP A 141 -4.10 -6.61 -9.51
CA TRP A 141 -2.89 -7.40 -9.75
C TRP A 141 -2.74 -7.71 -11.24
N THR A 142 -1.51 -7.69 -11.75
CA THR A 142 -1.20 -7.98 -13.16
C THR A 142 -0.18 -9.11 -13.29
N LYS A 143 -0.37 -9.99 -14.28
CA LYS A 143 0.65 -10.99 -14.66
C LYS A 143 1.80 -10.40 -15.49
N PHE A 144 1.61 -9.22 -16.05
CA PHE A 144 2.61 -8.47 -16.82
C PHE A 144 3.26 -7.37 -15.96
N PRO A 145 4.51 -6.99 -16.26
CA PRO A 145 5.17 -5.88 -15.59
C PRO A 145 4.52 -4.54 -15.95
N LEU A 146 4.63 -3.56 -15.05
CA LEU A 146 4.23 -2.18 -15.31
C LEU A 146 5.48 -1.37 -15.64
N GLU A 147 5.63 -0.99 -16.91
CA GLU A 147 6.83 -0.32 -17.43
C GLU A 147 7.08 1.04 -16.76
N GLU A 148 8.30 1.20 -16.25
CA GLU A 148 8.78 2.45 -15.64
C GLU A 148 9.52 3.31 -16.67
N ASP A 149 9.54 4.62 -16.44
CA ASP A 149 10.30 5.55 -17.26
C ASP A 149 11.81 5.32 -17.04
N PRO A 150 12.58 5.01 -18.11
CA PRO A 150 14.01 4.75 -18.01
C PRO A 150 14.83 5.95 -17.50
N THR A 151 14.27 7.16 -17.50
CA THR A 151 14.92 8.38 -16.97
C THR A 151 14.70 8.60 -15.47
N THR A 152 13.70 7.96 -14.87
CA THR A 152 13.44 7.99 -13.41
C THR A 152 13.70 6.64 -12.73
N GLY A 153 14.02 5.60 -13.51
CA GLY A 153 14.48 4.30 -13.03
C GLY A 153 15.90 4.38 -12.48
N GLY A 154 16.02 4.76 -11.20
CA GLY A 154 17.28 4.74 -10.48
C GLY A 154 17.79 3.33 -10.21
N ASP A 155 18.48 2.73 -11.20
CA ASP A 155 19.60 1.84 -10.91
C ASP A 155 20.56 1.75 -12.11
N SER A 156 21.57 2.61 -12.14
CA SER A 156 22.84 2.31 -12.80
C SER A 156 23.97 2.71 -11.87
N ARG A 157 24.25 1.82 -10.91
CA ARG A 157 25.59 1.72 -10.34
C ARG A 157 26.56 1.23 -11.42
N THR A 158 26.89 2.11 -12.36
CA THR A 158 28.16 2.05 -13.07
C THR A 158 29.10 3.02 -12.39
N PHE A 159 29.85 2.53 -11.39
CA PHE A 159 31.04 3.25 -10.95
C PHE A 159 32.10 3.07 -12.05
N PRO A 160 32.53 4.13 -12.77
CA PRO A 160 33.73 4.02 -13.55
C PRO A 160 34.90 3.76 -12.59
N ALA A 161 35.61 2.66 -12.82
CA ALA A 161 36.85 2.39 -12.11
C ALA A 161 37.82 3.56 -12.35
N SER A 162 38.28 4.15 -11.25
CA SER A 162 39.32 5.19 -11.13
C SER A 162 38.81 6.65 -11.14
N LEU A 163 38.77 7.27 -9.95
CA LEU A 163 38.90 8.72 -9.79
C LEU A 163 40.06 9.02 -8.82
N PRO A 164 40.89 10.03 -9.09
CA PRO A 164 41.99 10.43 -8.22
C PRO A 164 41.48 11.24 -7.03
N GLU A 165 42.18 11.09 -5.91
CA GLU A 165 41.99 11.86 -4.68
C GLU A 165 42.18 13.36 -4.96
N THR A 166 41.10 14.14 -4.86
CA THR A 166 40.97 15.48 -4.26
C THR A 166 39.82 16.23 -4.94
N VAL A 167 38.63 16.23 -4.34
CA VAL A 167 37.65 17.32 -4.52
C VAL A 167 36.94 17.55 -3.19
N SER A 168 36.84 18.83 -2.85
CA SER A 168 36.18 19.40 -1.68
C SER A 168 34.78 18.81 -1.45
N ARG A 169 34.46 18.60 -0.17
CA ARG A 169 33.17 18.15 0.34
C ARG A 169 32.04 19.06 -0.17
N VAL A 170 31.44 18.67 -1.28
CA VAL A 170 30.09 19.09 -1.64
C VAL A 170 29.17 18.22 -0.78
N GLU A 171 28.41 18.86 0.11
CA GLU A 171 27.35 18.19 0.86
C GLU A 171 26.46 17.44 -0.16
N PRO A 172 26.17 16.13 0.03
CA PRO A 172 25.35 15.41 -0.91
C PRO A 172 23.99 16.12 -0.96
N ALA A 173 23.58 16.52 -2.17
CA ALA A 173 22.20 16.93 -2.39
C ALA A 173 21.31 15.82 -1.81
N GLN A 174 20.40 16.19 -0.91
CA GLN A 174 19.42 15.24 -0.41
C GLN A 174 18.66 14.74 -1.64
N GLU A 175 18.84 13.46 -1.98
CA GLU A 175 18.00 12.80 -2.96
C GLU A 175 16.55 12.97 -2.50
N ASP A 176 15.73 13.62 -3.33
CA ASP A 176 14.30 13.67 -3.12
C ASP A 176 13.80 12.22 -3.17
N PRO A 177 13.17 11.68 -2.11
CA PRO A 177 12.68 10.30 -2.08
C PRO A 177 11.65 9.99 -3.18
N THR A 178 11.22 10.98 -3.97
CA THR A 178 10.41 10.82 -5.20
C THR A 178 11.17 10.26 -6.41
N THR A 179 12.50 10.15 -6.37
CA THR A 179 13.33 9.83 -7.54
C THR A 179 13.48 8.31 -7.77
N GLY A 180 12.37 7.59 -7.93
CA GLY A 180 12.42 6.16 -8.24
C GLY A 180 11.16 5.62 -8.93
N GLY A 181 11.28 5.32 -10.23
CA GLY A 181 10.39 4.41 -10.94
C GLY A 181 8.98 4.96 -11.22
N ASP A 182 8.88 6.18 -11.78
CA ASP A 182 7.59 6.63 -12.31
C ASP A 182 7.18 5.73 -13.49
N LEU A 183 5.88 5.55 -13.70
CA LEU A 183 5.37 4.81 -14.85
C LEU A 183 5.70 5.56 -16.14
N SER A 184 6.10 4.83 -17.19
CA SER A 184 6.21 5.44 -18.52
C SER A 184 4.87 6.04 -18.96
N ASP A 185 4.88 7.11 -19.75
CA ASP A 185 3.66 7.75 -20.25
C ASP A 185 2.74 6.74 -20.96
N ARG A 186 3.32 5.80 -21.70
CA ARG A 186 2.60 4.70 -22.36
C ARG A 186 1.88 3.83 -21.35
N GLN A 187 2.60 3.36 -20.33
CA GLN A 187 2.04 2.48 -19.29
C GLN A 187 0.97 3.19 -18.46
N ARG A 188 1.21 4.46 -18.12
CA ARG A 188 0.26 5.32 -17.41
C ARG A 188 -1.03 5.48 -18.21
N LYS A 189 -0.92 5.72 -19.53
CA LYS A 189 -2.10 5.79 -20.41
C LYS A 189 -2.86 4.47 -20.46
N GLN A 190 -2.17 3.33 -20.58
CA GLN A 190 -2.82 2.01 -20.61
C GLN A 190 -3.61 1.74 -19.31
N ILE A 191 -3.03 2.06 -18.14
CA ILE A 191 -3.73 1.92 -16.86
C ILE A 191 -4.93 2.88 -16.82
N ASP A 192 -4.77 4.13 -17.24
CA ASP A 192 -5.87 5.10 -17.21
C ASP A 192 -7.03 4.70 -18.13
N ASP A 193 -6.74 4.23 -19.35
CA ASP A 193 -7.75 3.70 -20.28
C ASP A 193 -8.48 2.47 -19.69
N TYR A 194 -7.75 1.57 -19.02
CA TYR A 194 -8.35 0.43 -18.32
C TYR A 194 -9.23 0.90 -17.15
N VAL A 195 -8.76 1.86 -16.36
CA VAL A 195 -9.51 2.40 -15.21
C VAL A 195 -10.77 3.13 -15.68
N GLU A 196 -10.69 3.85 -16.80
CA GLU A 196 -11.81 4.51 -17.44
C GLU A 196 -12.90 3.49 -17.79
N LYS A 197 -12.54 2.48 -18.58
CA LYS A 197 -13.45 1.43 -19.05
C LYS A 197 -14.06 0.62 -17.90
N THR A 198 -13.25 0.24 -16.91
CA THR A 198 -13.65 -0.74 -15.88
C THR A 198 -14.38 -0.10 -14.72
N PHE A 199 -13.99 1.11 -14.30
CA PHE A 199 -14.50 1.73 -13.07
C PHE A 199 -15.22 3.06 -13.32
N ARG A 200 -14.62 3.99 -14.07
CA ARG A 200 -15.17 5.37 -14.20
C ARG A 200 -16.47 5.43 -14.96
N VAL A 201 -16.67 4.58 -15.97
CA VAL A 201 -17.96 4.47 -16.69
C VAL A 201 -19.12 4.16 -15.74
N GLN A 202 -18.88 3.36 -14.70
CA GLN A 202 -19.91 2.95 -13.73
C GLN A 202 -20.01 3.89 -12.53
N CYS A 203 -18.88 4.34 -11.98
CA CYS A 203 -18.82 5.12 -10.75
C CYS A 203 -18.81 6.65 -10.98
N GLY A 204 -18.52 7.10 -12.20
CA GLY A 204 -18.24 8.50 -12.53
C GLY A 204 -16.76 8.85 -12.31
N SER A 205 -16.18 9.61 -13.24
CA SER A 205 -14.73 9.91 -13.27
C SER A 205 -14.23 10.62 -12.01
N ASP A 206 -15.05 11.47 -11.38
CA ASP A 206 -14.69 12.21 -10.16
C ASP A 206 -14.67 11.33 -8.89
N ASN A 207 -15.26 10.13 -8.96
CA ASN A 207 -15.37 9.18 -7.85
C ASN A 207 -14.34 8.04 -7.92
N VAL A 208 -13.43 8.09 -8.89
CA VAL A 208 -12.41 7.06 -9.10
C VAL A 208 -11.04 7.69 -9.23
N ILE A 209 -10.09 7.23 -8.42
CA ILE A 209 -8.69 7.60 -8.56
C ILE A 209 -7.81 6.37 -8.37
N TRP A 210 -6.68 6.34 -9.07
CA TRP A 210 -5.73 5.22 -8.99
C TRP A 210 -4.33 5.74 -8.76
N PHE A 211 -3.48 4.89 -8.18
CA PHE A 211 -2.05 5.14 -8.00
C PHE A 211 -1.30 3.82 -7.93
N ARG A 212 0.02 3.87 -8.18
CA ARG A 212 0.92 2.73 -7.96
C ARG A 212 1.89 3.11 -6.85
N ASN A 213 2.07 2.23 -5.86
CA ASN A 213 3.09 2.42 -4.84
C ASN A 213 4.48 2.33 -5.46
N TRP A 214 5.39 3.20 -5.02
CA TRP A 214 6.79 3.14 -5.42
C TRP A 214 7.45 1.87 -4.90
N ALA A 215 8.54 1.42 -5.52
CA ALA A 215 9.22 0.17 -5.16
C ALA A 215 9.52 0.07 -3.65
N ALA A 216 9.93 1.16 -2.99
CA ALA A 216 10.22 1.19 -1.56
C ALA A 216 9.00 0.97 -0.64
N LEU A 217 7.78 1.15 -1.15
CA LEU A 217 6.52 1.00 -0.41
C LEU A 217 5.78 -0.30 -0.74
N LYS A 218 6.22 -1.04 -1.76
CA LYS A 218 5.63 -2.33 -2.14
C LYS A 218 6.03 -3.40 -1.11
N SER A 219 5.05 -4.18 -0.66
CA SER A 219 5.32 -5.38 0.16
C SER A 219 5.56 -6.64 -0.69
N VAL A 220 5.23 -6.60 -1.99
CA VAL A 220 5.36 -7.70 -2.95
C VAL A 220 6.00 -7.16 -4.23
N HIS A 221 7.19 -7.64 -4.58
CA HIS A 221 7.98 -7.14 -5.71
C HIS A 221 7.88 -7.98 -6.99
N SER A 222 7.43 -9.24 -6.91
CA SER A 222 7.39 -10.16 -8.06
C SER A 222 6.05 -10.19 -8.79
N VAL A 223 5.03 -9.51 -8.25
CA VAL A 223 3.74 -9.32 -8.91
C VAL A 223 3.40 -7.84 -8.85
N GLU A 224 3.26 -7.25 -10.02
CA GLU A 224 2.90 -5.85 -10.14
C GLU A 224 1.42 -5.65 -9.82
N HIS A 225 1.14 -4.50 -9.20
CA HIS A 225 -0.21 -4.11 -8.85
C HIS A 225 -0.32 -2.60 -8.75
N PHE A 226 -1.53 -2.10 -8.93
CA PHE A 226 -1.88 -0.72 -8.65
C PHE A 226 -3.15 -0.68 -7.79
N HIS A 227 -3.33 0.44 -7.10
CA HIS A 227 -4.46 0.66 -6.23
C HIS A 227 -5.51 1.50 -6.95
N VAL A 228 -6.77 1.14 -6.76
CA VAL A 228 -7.93 1.92 -7.23
C VAL A 228 -8.79 2.25 -6.01
N MET A 229 -9.10 3.52 -5.86
CA MET A 229 -9.97 4.04 -4.81
C MET A 229 -11.30 4.44 -5.44
N LEU A 230 -12.40 3.91 -4.93
CA LEU A 230 -13.75 4.20 -5.41
C LEU A 230 -14.57 4.86 -4.31
N PHE A 231 -15.08 6.06 -4.54
CA PHE A 231 -15.92 6.78 -3.57
C PHE A 231 -17.40 6.45 -3.74
N ASN A 232 -18.05 5.99 -2.67
CA ASN A 232 -19.46 5.58 -2.64
C ASN A 232 -19.82 4.56 -3.75
N ALA A 233 -18.94 3.59 -4.02
CA ALA A 233 -19.24 2.54 -4.99
C ALA A 233 -20.43 1.68 -4.54
N ASP A 234 -21.29 1.30 -5.49
CA ASP A 234 -22.39 0.38 -5.23
C ASP A 234 -21.86 -1.03 -4.91
N GLN A 235 -22.42 -1.66 -3.87
CA GLN A 235 -21.95 -2.97 -3.42
C GLN A 235 -22.10 -4.06 -4.49
N LYS A 236 -23.17 -4.04 -5.30
CA LYS A 236 -23.34 -5.05 -6.36
C LYS A 236 -22.28 -4.89 -7.44
N PHE A 237 -21.89 -3.64 -7.73
CA PHE A 237 -20.78 -3.38 -8.61
C PHE A 237 -19.48 -3.95 -8.04
N LEU A 238 -19.14 -3.64 -6.77
CA LEU A 238 -17.95 -4.18 -6.11
C LEU A 238 -17.91 -5.71 -6.13
N ASP A 239 -19.04 -6.36 -5.82
CA ASP A 239 -19.15 -7.82 -5.85
C ASP A 239 -18.92 -8.36 -7.27
N SER A 240 -19.47 -7.68 -8.29
CA SER A 240 -19.30 -8.10 -9.69
C SER A 240 -17.85 -8.07 -10.17
N ILE A 241 -17.07 -7.06 -9.77
CA ILE A 241 -15.68 -6.89 -10.23
C ILE A 241 -14.67 -7.65 -9.37
N THR A 242 -15.00 -7.92 -8.11
CA THR A 242 -14.09 -8.64 -7.18
C THR A 242 -14.43 -10.13 -7.03
N GLY A 243 -15.58 -10.56 -7.56
CA GLY A 243 -16.11 -11.91 -7.34
C GLY A 243 -16.64 -12.12 -5.91
N GLY A 244 -17.08 -11.05 -5.24
CA GLY A 244 -17.52 -11.08 -3.85
C GLY A 244 -16.37 -11.24 -2.84
N ASP A 245 -15.16 -10.82 -3.20
CA ASP A 245 -13.99 -10.84 -2.31
C ASP A 245 -14.24 -9.98 -1.07
N VAL A 246 -13.82 -10.47 0.09
CA VAL A 246 -13.92 -9.78 1.37
C VAL A 246 -12.50 -9.55 1.93
N PRO A 247 -12.16 -8.33 2.38
CA PRO A 247 -10.86 -8.06 2.97
C PRO A 247 -10.59 -8.95 4.18
N ILE A 248 -9.36 -9.44 4.32
CA ILE A 248 -8.95 -10.21 5.50
C ILE A 248 -9.19 -9.42 6.80
N SER A 249 -8.95 -8.10 6.81
CA SER A 249 -9.19 -7.23 7.98
C SER A 249 -10.63 -7.30 8.53
N GLU A 250 -11.61 -7.66 7.70
CA GLU A 250 -13.02 -7.82 8.09
C GLU A 250 -13.34 -9.24 8.60
N THR A 251 -12.42 -10.20 8.45
CA THR A 251 -12.65 -11.64 8.74
C THR A 251 -11.86 -12.19 9.93
N VAL A 252 -10.86 -11.44 10.42
CA VAL A 252 -9.94 -11.87 11.50
C VAL A 252 -10.13 -11.12 12.80
#